data_AF-A0A372LLH8-F1
#
_entry.id   AF-A0A372LLH8-F1
#
_cell.length_a   1.000
_cell.length_b   1.000
_cell.length_c   1.000
_cell.angle_alpha   90.00
_cell.angle_beta   90.00
_cell.angle_gamma   90.00
#
_symmetry.space_group_name_H-M   'P 1'
#
loop_
_entity.id
_entity.type
_entity.pdbx_description
1 polymer ?
#
loop_
_entity_poly.entity_id
_entity_poly.type
_entity_poly.pdbx_seq_one_letter_code
_entity_poly.pdbx_strand_id
1 'polypeptide(L)'
;MFASLFGTGASNKHIPDEIMNLSENKLESVLDQYLSGDGYKRNKQTEYTTASSNIAYQVLLLLLKCGKIPSLRKNKKCNPNHWVGGYTENGKPDNKRLILRDDNYVHHPVRRVTIYLDKKVSYNFAV
;
A
#
# COMPACT_ATOMS: atom_id res chain seq x y z
N MET A 1 -8.78 5.81 -24.94
CA MET A 1 -9.31 4.67 -24.18
C MET A 1 -8.53 4.42 -22.88
N PHE A 2 -7.21 4.15 -22.91
CA PHE A 2 -6.46 3.91 -21.66
C PHE A 2 -6.32 5.16 -20.77
N ALA A 3 -6.03 6.32 -21.36
CA ALA A 3 -5.88 7.57 -20.62
C ALA A 3 -7.13 7.99 -19.84
N SER A 4 -8.32 7.65 -20.33
CA SER A 4 -9.60 7.94 -19.66
C SER A 4 -9.89 6.96 -18.52
N LEU A 5 -9.38 5.74 -18.60
CA LEU A 5 -9.60 4.71 -17.57
C LEU A 5 -8.55 4.76 -16.46
N PHE A 6 -7.29 5.02 -16.80
CA PHE A 6 -6.17 4.94 -15.85
C PHE A 6 -5.54 6.30 -15.55
N GLY A 7 -6.04 7.38 -16.15
CA GLY A 7 -5.46 8.72 -16.04
C GLY A 7 -4.31 8.99 -17.00
N THR A 8 -3.89 10.25 -17.05
CA THR A 8 -2.84 10.74 -17.96
C THR A 8 -1.66 11.31 -17.16
N GLY A 9 -0.45 10.87 -17.50
CA GLY A 9 0.78 11.26 -16.78
C GLY A 9 1.01 10.44 -15.51
N ALA A 10 2.27 10.32 -15.09
CA ALA A 10 2.70 9.40 -14.04
C ALA A 10 2.05 9.67 -12.66
N SER A 11 1.83 10.94 -12.31
CA SER A 11 1.26 11.36 -11.02
C SER A 11 -0.26 11.15 -10.92
N ASN A 12 -0.96 11.11 -12.05
CA ASN A 12 -2.43 11.03 -12.09
C ASN A 12 -2.92 9.60 -12.41
N LYS A 13 -1.98 8.64 -12.51
CA LYS A 13 -2.32 7.23 -12.72
C LYS A 13 -3.23 6.74 -11.60
N HIS A 14 -4.22 5.93 -11.92
CA HIS A 14 -5.08 5.25 -10.95
C HIS A 14 -5.58 3.92 -11.53
N ILE A 15 -5.96 3.01 -10.63
CA ILE A 15 -6.64 1.76 -10.96
C ILE A 15 -8.15 2.04 -10.90
N PRO A 16 -8.93 1.71 -11.94
CA PRO A 16 -10.39 1.80 -11.92
C PRO A 16 -11.03 1.02 -10.77
N ASP A 17 -12.14 1.53 -10.23
CA ASP A 17 -12.87 0.90 -9.13
C ASP A 17 -13.37 -0.51 -9.48
N GLU A 18 -13.74 -0.73 -10.75
CA GLU A 18 -14.14 -2.03 -11.28
C GLU A 18 -13.06 -3.10 -11.06
N ILE A 19 -11.78 -2.72 -11.23
CA ILE A 19 -10.64 -3.61 -10.99
C ILE A 19 -10.40 -3.75 -9.49
N MET A 20 -10.51 -2.66 -8.72
CA MET A 20 -10.31 -2.67 -7.26
C MET A 20 -11.33 -3.55 -6.52
N ASN A 21 -12.48 -3.84 -7.12
CA ASN A 21 -13.59 -4.61 -6.55
C ASN A 21 -13.70 -6.05 -7.08
N LEU A 22 -12.71 -6.54 -7.83
CA LEU A 22 -12.67 -7.94 -8.25
C LEU A 22 -12.50 -8.89 -7.03
N SER A 23 -12.82 -10.16 -7.25
CA SER A 23 -12.55 -11.24 -6.29
C SER A 23 -11.05 -11.39 -5.99
N GLU A 24 -10.70 -11.85 -4.80
CA GLU A 24 -9.31 -12.02 -4.33
C GLU A 24 -8.38 -12.65 -5.38
N ASN A 25 -8.72 -13.83 -5.94
CA ASN A 25 -7.92 -14.52 -6.95
C ASN A 25 -7.60 -13.65 -8.19
N LYS A 26 -8.53 -12.78 -8.58
CA LYS A 26 -8.32 -11.85 -9.72
C LYS A 26 -7.46 -10.66 -9.30
N LEU A 27 -7.64 -10.17 -8.08
CA LEU A 27 -6.79 -9.11 -7.52
C LEU A 27 -5.35 -9.57 -7.36
N GLU A 28 -5.11 -10.83 -6.98
CA GLU A 28 -3.77 -11.43 -6.95
C GLU A 28 -3.12 -11.37 -8.32
N SER A 29 -3.84 -11.76 -9.37
CA SER A 29 -3.34 -11.70 -10.75
C SER A 29 -3.00 -10.26 -11.16
N VAL A 30 -3.86 -9.29 -10.83
CA VAL A 30 -3.62 -7.85 -11.11
C VAL A 30 -2.37 -7.37 -10.38
N LEU A 31 -2.25 -7.71 -9.10
CA LEU A 31 -1.14 -7.32 -8.26
C LEU A 31 0.19 -7.92 -8.75
N ASP A 32 0.19 -9.20 -9.11
CA ASP A 32 1.38 -9.89 -9.60
C ASP A 32 1.85 -9.30 -10.94
N GLN A 33 0.93 -8.94 -11.83
CA GLN A 33 1.27 -8.26 -13.09
C GLN A 33 1.75 -6.82 -12.88
N TYR A 34 1.19 -6.09 -11.91
CA TYR A 34 1.69 -4.76 -11.55
C TYR A 34 3.14 -4.85 -11.03
N LEU A 35 3.40 -5.79 -10.11
CA LEU A 35 4.70 -5.96 -9.48
C LEU A 35 5.74 -6.61 -10.40
N SER A 36 5.34 -7.40 -11.40
CA SER A 36 6.28 -7.94 -12.40
C SER A 36 6.83 -6.83 -13.30
N GLY A 37 6.03 -5.78 -13.54
CA GLY A 37 6.43 -4.63 -14.35
C GLY A 37 7.17 -3.54 -13.57
N ASP A 38 6.63 -3.11 -12.43
CA ASP A 38 7.10 -1.93 -11.67
C ASP A 38 7.79 -2.30 -10.34
N GLY A 39 7.68 -3.57 -9.94
CA GLY A 39 8.26 -4.08 -8.71
C GLY A 39 9.71 -4.54 -8.88
N TYR A 40 10.47 -4.46 -7.80
CA TYR A 40 11.82 -5.02 -7.71
C TYR A 40 12.03 -5.68 -6.35
N LYS A 41 12.90 -6.69 -6.32
CA LYS A 41 13.23 -7.40 -5.08
C LYS A 41 14.41 -6.77 -4.37
N ARG A 42 14.29 -6.56 -3.06
CA ARG A 42 15.34 -6.06 -2.17
C ARG A 42 15.28 -6.73 -0.82
N ASN A 43 16.35 -7.41 -0.39
CA ASN A 43 16.47 -7.99 0.95
C ASN A 43 15.22 -8.77 1.43
N LYS A 44 14.69 -9.67 0.59
CA LYS A 44 13.45 -10.47 0.82
C LYS A 44 12.13 -9.70 0.79
N GLN A 45 12.16 -8.43 0.40
CA GLN A 45 10.97 -7.62 0.17
C GLN A 45 10.79 -7.39 -1.33
N THR A 46 9.53 -7.33 -1.74
CA THR A 46 9.15 -6.85 -3.07
C THR A 46 8.69 -5.41 -2.88
N GLU A 47 9.46 -4.46 -3.42
CA GLU A 47 9.20 -3.03 -3.38
C GLU A 47 8.71 -2.54 -4.75
N TYR A 48 7.97 -1.44 -4.77
CA TYR A 48 7.57 -0.71 -5.98
C TYR A 48 7.68 0.79 -5.71
N THR A 49 7.87 1.59 -6.76
CA THR A 49 7.98 3.06 -6.63
C THR A 49 7.06 3.76 -7.61
N THR A 50 6.24 4.68 -7.13
CA THR A 50 5.28 5.41 -7.97
C THR A 50 5.25 6.90 -7.65
N ALA A 51 5.01 7.72 -8.67
CA ALA A 51 4.75 9.16 -8.52
C ALA A 51 3.28 9.46 -8.19
N SER A 52 2.37 8.50 -8.41
CA SER A 52 0.94 8.66 -8.12
C SER A 52 0.62 8.25 -6.69
N SER A 53 0.02 9.17 -5.93
CA SER A 53 -0.54 8.84 -4.62
C SER A 53 -1.67 7.83 -4.73
N ASN A 54 -2.49 7.88 -5.79
CA ASN A 54 -3.60 6.95 -5.97
C ASN A 54 -3.10 5.52 -6.13
N ILE A 55 -2.13 5.30 -7.03
CA ILE A 55 -1.51 3.99 -7.19
C ILE A 55 -0.86 3.53 -5.89
N ALA A 56 -0.15 4.42 -5.18
CA ALA A 56 0.50 4.08 -3.92
C ALA A 56 -0.48 3.51 -2.88
N TYR A 57 -1.63 4.16 -2.70
CA TYR A 57 -2.66 3.69 -1.77
C TYR A 57 -3.47 2.50 -2.32
N GLN A 58 -3.75 2.47 -3.62
CA GLN A 58 -4.49 1.38 -4.24
C GLN A 58 -3.70 0.06 -4.21
N VAL A 59 -2.40 0.07 -4.55
CA VAL A 59 -1.56 -1.13 -4.47
C VAL A 59 -1.39 -1.57 -3.01
N LEU A 60 -1.29 -0.64 -2.06
CA LEU A 60 -1.35 -0.96 -0.64
C LEU A 60 -2.65 -1.70 -0.29
N LEU A 61 -3.81 -1.22 -0.72
CA LEU A 61 -5.10 -1.87 -0.49
C LEU A 61 -5.20 -3.24 -1.18
N LEU A 62 -4.69 -3.39 -2.40
CA LEU A 62 -4.64 -4.67 -3.11
C LEU A 62 -3.79 -5.69 -2.34
N LEU A 63 -2.62 -5.27 -1.85
CA LEU A 63 -1.77 -6.11 -1.02
C LEU A 63 -2.53 -6.58 0.24
N LEU A 64 -3.25 -5.68 0.90
CA LEU A 64 -4.07 -6.01 2.06
C LEU A 64 -5.20 -7.00 1.73
N LYS A 65 -5.92 -6.76 0.63
CA LYS A 65 -6.99 -7.64 0.15
C LYS A 65 -6.50 -9.05 -0.21
N CYS A 66 -5.25 -9.17 -0.69
CA CYS A 66 -4.61 -10.47 -0.98
C CYS A 66 -3.87 -11.05 0.24
N GLY A 67 -4.19 -10.60 1.46
CA GLY A 67 -3.57 -11.13 2.67
C GLY A 67 -2.05 -10.87 2.79
N LYS A 68 -1.50 -9.86 2.12
CA LYS A 68 -0.11 -9.44 2.29
C LYS A 68 -0.05 -8.28 3.31
N ILE A 69 1.09 -8.12 4.00
CA ILE A 69 1.30 -7.02 4.95
C ILE A 69 2.23 -6.00 4.28
N PRO A 70 1.68 -4.92 3.70
CA PRO A 70 2.48 -3.93 3.02
C PRO A 70 3.01 -2.84 3.96
N SER A 71 3.99 -2.12 3.47
CA SER A 71 4.52 -0.88 4.01
C SER A 71 4.48 0.17 2.90
N LEU A 72 4.28 1.44 3.28
CA LEU A 72 4.30 2.56 2.36
C LEU A 72 4.98 3.76 3.01
N ARG A 73 5.87 4.41 2.25
CA ARG A 73 6.59 5.61 2.69
C ARG A 73 6.76 6.57 1.54
N LYS A 74 6.87 7.87 1.83
CA LYS A 74 7.42 8.82 0.86
C LYS A 74 8.94 8.70 0.81
N ASN A 75 9.51 8.75 -0.39
CA ASN A 75 10.96 8.87 -0.55
C ASN A 75 11.38 10.26 -0.05
N LYS A 76 12.38 10.35 0.82
CA LYS A 76 12.87 11.64 1.35
C LYS A 76 14.16 12.12 0.70
N LYS A 77 14.89 11.23 0.00
CA LYS A 77 16.25 11.51 -0.48
C LYS A 77 16.27 11.90 -1.95
N CYS A 78 15.81 11.01 -2.81
CA CYS A 78 16.08 11.12 -4.25
C CYS A 78 14.94 11.80 -5.00
N ASN A 79 13.70 11.62 -4.54
CA ASN A 79 12.54 12.18 -5.23
C ASN A 79 11.36 12.34 -4.25
N PRO A 80 11.19 13.51 -3.61
CA PRO A 80 10.24 13.71 -2.52
C PRO A 80 8.77 13.48 -2.89
N ASN A 81 8.46 13.57 -4.18
CA ASN A 81 7.12 13.35 -4.71
C ASN A 81 6.81 11.88 -5.01
N HIS A 82 7.75 10.97 -4.79
CA HIS A 82 7.56 9.55 -5.06
C HIS A 82 7.26 8.77 -3.77
N TRP A 83 6.42 7.77 -3.93
CA TRP A 83 6.05 6.81 -2.91
C TRP A 83 6.80 5.51 -3.16
N VAL A 84 7.30 4.91 -2.09
CA VAL A 84 7.89 3.58 -2.11
C VAL A 84 7.02 2.68 -1.25
N GLY A 85 6.39 1.72 -1.89
CA GLY A 85 5.63 0.67 -1.22
C GLY A 85 6.35 -0.66 -1.30
N GLY A 86 5.97 -1.61 -0.46
CA GLY A 86 6.49 -2.97 -0.56
C GLY A 86 5.97 -3.89 0.54
N TYR A 87 6.17 -5.18 0.36
CA TYR A 87 5.78 -6.22 1.32
C TYR A 87 6.84 -7.32 1.36
N THR A 88 6.85 -8.10 2.44
CA THR A 88 7.76 -9.24 2.59
C THR A 88 7.08 -10.50 2.06
N GLU A 89 7.68 -11.17 1.06
CA GLU A 89 7.08 -12.36 0.43
C GLU A 89 6.96 -13.56 1.40
N ASN A 90 7.93 -13.71 2.31
CA ASN A 90 8.03 -14.86 3.23
C ASN A 90 8.20 -14.45 4.71
N GLY A 91 7.99 -13.17 5.02
CA GLY A 91 8.14 -12.68 6.37
C GLY A 91 6.88 -12.92 7.15
N LYS A 92 6.90 -13.85 8.12
CA LYS A 92 6.10 -13.62 9.33
C LYS A 92 6.42 -12.17 9.75
N PRO A 93 5.44 -11.28 9.96
CA PRO A 93 5.79 -9.97 10.49
C PRO A 93 6.59 -10.22 11.77
N ASP A 94 7.78 -9.60 11.87
CA ASP A 94 8.61 -9.70 13.08
C ASP A 94 7.83 -9.33 14.35
N ASN A 95 6.74 -8.58 14.16
CA ASN A 95 5.77 -8.25 15.18
C ASN A 95 4.53 -9.15 15.12
N LYS A 96 4.42 -10.10 16.05
CA LYS A 96 3.24 -10.98 16.25
C LYS A 96 1.92 -10.20 16.40
N ARG A 97 1.95 -8.92 16.81
CA ARG A 97 0.76 -8.04 16.93
C ARG A 97 0.21 -7.56 15.58
N LEU A 98 0.93 -7.77 14.48
CA LEU A 98 0.44 -7.49 13.11
C LEU A 98 -0.37 -8.65 12.52
N ILE A 99 -0.48 -9.77 13.25
CA ILE A 99 -1.24 -10.97 12.86
C ILE A 99 -2.41 -11.14 13.83
N LEU A 100 -3.31 -10.16 13.86
CA LEU A 100 -4.65 -10.42 14.35
C LEU A 100 -5.49 -10.59 13.07
N ARG A 101 -5.70 -11.83 12.67
CA ARG A 101 -6.69 -12.19 11.64
C ARG A 101 -7.81 -12.92 12.35
N ASP A 102 -9.03 -12.46 12.16
CA ASP A 102 -10.22 -13.29 12.37
C ASP A 102 -10.73 -13.79 11.02
N ASP A 103 -11.81 -14.58 11.01
CA ASP A 103 -12.36 -15.18 9.79
C ASP A 103 -12.79 -14.15 8.73
N ASN A 104 -12.91 -12.87 9.09
CA ASN A 104 -13.46 -11.82 8.23
C ASN A 104 -12.51 -10.62 8.01
N TYR A 105 -11.54 -10.39 8.90
CA TYR A 105 -10.75 -9.16 8.93
C TYR A 105 -9.26 -9.38 9.22
N VAL A 106 -8.43 -8.60 8.53
CA VAL A 106 -7.02 -8.38 8.90
C VAL A 106 -6.94 -7.13 9.76
N HIS A 107 -6.63 -7.29 11.04
CA HIS A 107 -6.49 -6.18 11.98
C HIS A 107 -5.11 -5.54 11.85
N HIS A 108 -5.09 -4.31 11.35
CA HIS A 108 -3.88 -3.48 11.33
C HIS A 108 -3.89 -2.53 12.52
N PRO A 109 -3.05 -2.75 13.54
CA PRO A 109 -3.03 -1.89 14.71
C PRO A 109 -2.57 -0.49 14.31
N VAL A 110 -3.41 0.50 14.59
CA VAL A 110 -3.06 1.92 14.42
C VAL A 110 -2.03 2.26 15.50
N ARG A 111 -0.76 2.35 15.10
CA ARG A 111 0.35 2.58 16.05
C ARG A 111 0.40 4.00 16.61
N ARG A 112 -0.10 4.97 15.83
CA ARG A 112 -0.08 6.39 16.19
C ARG A 112 -1.12 7.11 15.35
N VAL A 113 -2.01 7.83 16.02
CA VAL A 113 -2.87 8.84 15.39
C VAL A 113 -2.31 10.20 15.78
N THR A 114 -1.97 11.02 14.79
CA THR A 114 -1.66 12.42 15.02
C THR A 114 -2.89 13.24 14.65
N ILE A 115 -3.53 13.85 15.64
CA ILE A 115 -4.69 14.72 15.44
C ILE A 115 -4.18 16.15 15.42
N TYR A 116 -4.33 16.84 14.29
CA TYR A 116 -4.03 18.25 14.19
C TYR A 116 -5.29 19.04 14.57
N LEU A 117 -5.42 19.36 15.85
CA LEU A 117 -6.37 20.39 16.29
C LEU A 117 -5.78 21.73 15.89
N ASP A 118 -6.55 22.51 15.15
CA ASP A 118 -6.14 23.81 14.66
C ASP A 118 -5.64 24.66 15.84
N LYS A 119 -4.32 24.87 15.87
CA LYS A 119 -3.52 25.57 16.89
C LYS A 119 -3.73 25.11 18.35
N LYS A 120 -2.94 24.08 18.72
CA LYS A 120 -2.33 23.74 20.04
C LYS A 120 -2.74 22.40 20.64
N VAL A 121 -1.72 21.53 20.66
CA VAL A 121 -1.44 20.35 21.50
C VAL A 121 -2.30 19.11 21.25
N SER A 122 -1.62 17.98 21.08
CA SER A 122 -2.22 16.64 21.16
C SER A 122 -1.26 15.67 21.85
N TYR A 123 -1.77 14.93 22.83
CA TYR A 123 -1.05 13.97 23.68
C TYR A 123 -0.84 12.61 22.98
N ASN A 124 0.14 11.84 23.48
CA ASN A 124 0.40 10.47 23.05
C ASN A 124 -0.48 9.49 23.83
N PHE A 125 -1.27 8.68 23.14
CA PHE A 125 -1.87 7.48 23.73
C PHE A 125 -1.14 6.25 23.20
N ALA A 126 -0.55 5.48 24.12
CA ALA A 126 -0.02 4.15 23.86
C ALA A 126 -1.11 3.14 24.21
N VAL A 127 -1.40 2.21 23.29
CA VAL A 127 -2.19 0.99 23.55
C VAL A 127 -1.26 -0.21 23.42
#